data_AF-A0A1V5QS08-F1
#
_entry.id   AF-A0A1V5QS08-F1
#
_cell.length_a   1.000
_cell.length_b   1.000
_cell.length_c   1.000
_cell.angle_alpha   90.00
_cell.angle_beta   90.00
_cell.angle_gamma   90.00
#
_symmetry.space_group_name_H-M   'P 1'
#
loop_
_entity.id
_entity.type
_entity.pdbx_description
1 polymer ?
#
loop_
_entity_poly.entity_id
_entity_poly.type
_entity_poly.pdbx_seq_one_letter_code
_entity_poly.pdbx_strand_id
1 'polypeptide(L)' 'MDLLISDIDDEKIAARVPDWFRKIVPAKTFLLFPLNIKGNPVALIYADKDQPGEIAIPEKELSLLRTLRNQAVLAIKQGT' A
#
# COMPACT_ATOMS: atom_id res chain seq x y z
N MET A 1 2.21 7.68 -5.58
CA MET A 1 1.97 6.46 -6.37
C MET A 1 1.38 5.44 -5.41
N ASP A 2 0.31 4.76 -5.79
CA ASP A 2 -0.24 3.63 -5.04
C ASP A 2 0.53 2.36 -5.40
N LEU A 3 0.73 1.48 -4.43
CA LEU A 3 1.40 0.20 -4.63
C LEU A 3 0.50 -0.92 -4.14
N LEU A 4 0.37 -1.95 -4.96
CA LEU A 4 -0.16 -3.25 -4.58
C LEU A 4 0.91 -4.29 -4.93
N ILE A 5 1.40 -5.00 -3.93
CA ILE A 5 2.31 -6.12 -4.09
C ILE A 5 1.51 -7.38 -3.83
N SER A 6 1.21 -8.14 -4.87
CA SER A 6 0.46 -9.41 -4.76
C SER A 6 1.32 -10.54 -4.21
N ASP A 7 2.64 -10.49 -4.43
CA ASP A 7 3.59 -11.46 -3.90
C ASP A 7 5.00 -10.82 -3.81
N ILE A 8 5.63 -10.87 -2.64
CA ILE A 8 7.01 -10.40 -2.42
C ILE A 8 8.08 -11.28 -3.08
N ASP A 9 7.70 -12.50 -3.47
CA ASP A 9 8.57 -13.50 -4.08
C ASP A 9 8.47 -13.49 -5.63
N ASP A 10 7.61 -12.66 -6.23
CA ASP A 10 7.51 -12.48 -7.69
C ASP A 10 8.85 -11.97 -8.27
N GLU A 11 9.35 -12.62 -9.32
CA GLU A 11 10.63 -12.32 -9.97
C GLU A 11 10.84 -10.83 -10.29
N LYS A 12 9.75 -10.11 -10.62
CA LYS A 12 9.80 -8.69 -10.97
C LYS A 12 10.16 -7.78 -9.81
N ILE A 13 9.89 -8.21 -8.58
CA ILE A 13 10.05 -7.37 -7.38
C ILE A 13 10.87 -8.03 -6.28
N ALA A 14 11.11 -9.34 -6.32
CA ALA A 14 11.81 -10.09 -5.27
C ALA A 14 13.17 -9.48 -4.91
N ALA A 15 13.93 -9.02 -5.92
CA ALA A 15 15.22 -8.36 -5.74
C ALA A 15 15.13 -6.96 -5.11
N ARG A 16 13.94 -6.34 -5.08
CA ARG A 16 13.68 -5.03 -4.48
C ARG A 16 13.20 -5.13 -3.03
N VAL A 17 12.84 -6.33 -2.58
CA VAL A 17 12.38 -6.58 -1.21
C VAL A 17 13.61 -6.86 -0.33
N PRO A 18 13.92 -5.99 0.64
CA PRO A 18 15.11 -6.15 1.47
C PRO A 18 15.09 -7.43 2.31
N ASP A 19 16.27 -8.02 2.53
CA ASP A 19 16.44 -9.20 3.38
C ASP A 19 15.89 -9.02 4.80
N TRP A 20 16.01 -7.82 5.36
CA TRP A 20 15.48 -7.54 6.69
C TRP A 20 13.96 -7.73 6.73
N PHE A 21 13.25 -7.32 5.67
CA PHE A 21 11.78 -7.42 5.60
C PHE A 21 11.37 -8.88 5.60
N ARG A 22 12.04 -9.70 4.77
CA ARG A 22 11.81 -11.15 4.66
C ARG A 22 12.03 -11.90 5.97
N LYS A 23 12.89 -11.38 6.86
CA LYS A 23 13.24 -12.02 8.13
C LYS A 23 12.32 -11.64 9.27
N ILE A 24 11.76 -10.43 9.27
CA ILE A 24 11.07 -9.87 10.45
C ILE A 24 9.60 -9.52 10.19
N VAL A 25 9.18 -9.45 8.92
CA VAL A 25 7.81 -9.10 8.54
C VAL A 25 7.15 -10.33 7.89
N PRO A 26 6.02 -10.82 8.42
CA PRO A 26 5.35 -11.99 7.88
C PRO A 26 4.64 -11.72 6.54
N ALA A 27 4.38 -10.45 6.22
CA ALA A 27 3.64 -10.05 5.03
C ALA A 27 4.24 -10.59 3.74
N LYS A 28 3.43 -11.31 2.97
CA LYS A 28 3.75 -11.79 1.62
C LYS A 28 3.03 -11.01 0.52
N THR A 29 1.98 -10.29 0.88
CA THR A 29 1.26 -9.36 0.01
C THR A 29 0.85 -8.14 0.83
N PHE A 30 0.90 -6.96 0.22
CA PHE A 30 0.53 -5.72 0.90
C PHE A 30 0.13 -4.60 -0.06
N LEU A 31 -0.65 -3.66 0.45
CA LEU A 31 -1.05 -2.43 -0.24
C LEU A 31 -0.49 -1.21 0.50
N LEU A 32 0.05 -0.26 -0.27
CA LEU A 32 0.57 1.02 0.20
C LEU A 32 -0.11 2.16 -0.55
N PHE A 33 -0.85 2.99 0.16
CA PHE A 33 -1.57 4.14 -0.40
C PHE A 33 -1.08 5.41 0.31
N PRO A 34 0.00 6.04 -0.17
CA PRO A 34 0.56 7.23 0.48
C PRO A 34 -0.40 8.43 0.40
N LEU A 35 -0.51 9.16 1.51
CA LEU A 35 -1.24 10.41 1.59
C LEU A 35 -0.23 11.54 1.41
N ASN A 36 -0.25 12.17 0.25
CA ASN A 36 0.68 13.26 -0.08
C ASN A 36 -0.02 14.62 0.00
N ILE A 37 0.59 15.57 0.72
CA ILE A 37 0.17 16.97 0.79
C ILE A 37 1.28 17.83 0.17
N LYS A 38 0.94 18.59 -0.88
CA LYS A 38 1.90 19.43 -1.62
C LYS A 38 3.17 18.67 -2.06
N GLY A 39 3.01 17.40 -2.44
CA GLY A 39 4.12 16.54 -2.86
C GLY A 39 4.82 15.78 -1.72
N ASN A 40 4.61 16.17 -0.46
CA ASN A 40 5.23 15.53 0.69
C ASN A 40 4.35 14.40 1.23
N PRO A 41 4.87 13.18 1.43
CA PRO A 41 4.15 12.11 2.12
C PRO A 41 3.99 12.45 3.60
N VAL A 42 2.74 12.52 4.06
CA VAL A 42 2.41 12.85 5.46
C VAL A 42 1.83 11.67 6.23
N ALA A 43 1.26 10.70 5.53
CA ALA A 43 0.68 9.49 6.10
C ALA A 43 0.61 8.36 5.05
N LEU A 44 0.20 7.18 5.48
CA LEU A 44 0.10 5.98 4.66
C LEU A 44 -1.11 5.15 5.07
N ILE A 45 -1.93 4.72 4.11
CA ILE A 45 -2.88 3.61 4.30
C ILE A 45 -2.13 2.32 3.96
N TYR A 46 -2.10 1.38 4.92
CA TYR A 46 -1.39 0.11 4.85
C TYR A 46 -2.36 -1.04 5.15
N ALA A 47 -2.24 -2.13 4.39
CA ALA A 47 -2.80 -3.43 4.77
C ALA A 47 -1.93 -4.55 4.20
N ASP A 48 -1.83 -5.67 4.91
CA ASP A 48 -1.05 -6.83 4.53
C ASP A 48 -1.73 -8.16 4.85
N LYS A 49 -1.17 -9.22 4.26
CA LYS A 49 -1.49 -10.61 4.52
C LYS A 49 -0.22 -11.45 4.42
N ASP A 50 -0.19 -12.57 5.13
CA ASP A 50 0.98 -13.46 5.24
C ASP A 50 1.02 -14.54 4.15
N GLN A 51 0.00 -14.66 3.31
CA GLN A 51 0.04 -15.48 2.10
C GLN A 51 -0.02 -14.63 0.82
N PRO A 52 0.71 -15.02 -0.24
CA PRO A 52 0.65 -14.32 -1.52
C PRO A 52 -0.75 -14.39 -2.12
N GLY A 53 -1.17 -13.32 -2.78
CA GLY A 53 -2.46 -13.23 -3.47
C GLY A 53 -3.69 -13.10 -2.57
N GLU A 54 -3.56 -13.15 -1.23
CA GLU A 54 -4.71 -12.97 -0.33
C GLU A 54 -5.30 -11.57 -0.36
N ILE A 55 -4.51 -10.57 -0.74
CA ILE A 55 -5.04 -9.24 -1.09
C ILE A 55 -5.42 -9.27 -2.57
N ALA A 56 -6.61 -9.81 -2.83
CA ALA A 56 -7.27 -9.77 -4.13
C ALA A 56 -8.34 -8.68 -4.12
N ILE A 57 -7.99 -7.48 -4.58
CA ILE A 57 -8.90 -6.35 -4.64
C ILE A 57 -9.32 -6.12 -6.10
N PRO A 58 -10.59 -6.37 -6.46
CA PRO A 58 -11.11 -6.03 -7.78
C PRO A 58 -10.91 -4.55 -8.09
N GLU A 59 -10.74 -4.21 -9.37
CA GLU A 59 -10.57 -2.82 -9.88
C GLU A 59 -11.57 -1.82 -9.27
N LYS A 60 -12.84 -2.23 -9.13
CA LYS A 60 -13.89 -1.40 -8.53
C LYS A 60 -13.59 -1.04 -7.07
N GLU A 61 -13.15 -2.00 -6.27
CA GLU A 61 -12.82 -1.79 -4.86
C GLU A 61 -11.52 -0.99 -4.71
N LEU A 62 -10.56 -1.19 -5.62
CA LEU A 62 -9.34 -0.39 -5.69
C LEU A 62 -9.68 1.10 -5.93
N SER A 63 -10.66 1.38 -6.79
CA SER A 63 -11.17 2.73 -7.02
C SER A 63 -11.82 3.35 -5.77
N LEU A 64 -12.49 2.54 -4.95
CA LEU A 64 -13.06 3.01 -3.67
C LEU A 64 -11.95 3.34 -2.66
N LEU A 65 -10.90 2.53 -2.57
CA LEU A 65 -9.74 2.82 -1.72
C LEU A 65 -9.01 4.09 -2.15
N ARG A 66 -8.87 4.33 -3.47
CA ARG A 66 -8.31 5.59 -4.00
C ARG A 66 -9.18 6.79 -3.61
N THR A 67 -10.49 6.64 -3.67
CA THR A 67 -11.45 7.67 -3.23
C THR A 67 -11.29 7.96 -1.74
N LEU A 68 -11.26 6.91 -0.91
CA LEU A 68 -11.04 7.03 0.53
C LEU A 68 -9.73 7.77 0.85
N ARG A 69 -8.63 7.36 0.24
CA ARG A 69 -7.32 8.03 0.38
C ARG A 69 -7.40 9.52 0.03
N ASN A 70 -8.08 9.88 -1.06
CA ASN A 70 -8.25 11.27 -1.46
C ASN A 70 -9.06 12.07 -0.43
N GLN A 71 -10.14 11.49 0.11
CA GLN A 71 -10.93 12.14 1.17
C GLN A 71 -10.11 12.34 2.45
N ALA A 72 -9.29 11.36 2.83
CA ALA A 72 -8.40 11.50 3.98
C ALA A 72 -7.38 12.62 3.78
N VAL A 73 -6.79 12.77 2.59
CA VAL A 73 -5.89 13.89 2.28
C VAL A 73 -6.59 15.25 2.41
N LEU A 74 -7.83 15.36 1.94
CA LEU A 74 -8.61 16.60 2.04
C LEU A 74 -8.94 16.93 3.51
N ALA A 75 -9.35 15.94 4.29
CA ALA A 75 -9.65 16.13 5.71
C ALA A 75 -8.41 16.61 6.50
N ILE A 76 -7.23 16.00 6.26
CA ILE A 76 -5.98 16.43 6.93
C ILE A 76 -5.62 17.87 6.56
N LYS A 77 -5.79 18.26 5.29
CA LYS A 77 -5.53 19.64 4.83
C LYS A 77 -6.46 20.70 5.44
N GLN A 78 -7.66 20.32 5.87
CA GLN A 78 -8.63 21.24 6.48
C GLN A 78 -8.48 21.36 7.99
N GLY A 79 -8.00 20.30 8.65
CA GLY A 79 -7.71 20.28 10.09
C GLY A 79 -6.34 20.83 10.47
N THR A 80 -5.58 21.32 9.49
CA THR A 80 -4.29 22.03 9.66
C THR A 80 -4.40 23.42 9.09
#